data_AF-A0A2M7IPR9-F1
#
_entry.id   AF-A0A2M7IPR9-F1
#
_cell.length_a   1.000
_cell.length_b   1.000
_cell.length_c   1.000
_cell.angle_alpha   90.00
_cell.angle_beta   90.00
_cell.angle_gamma   90.00
#
_symmetry.space_group_name_H-M   'P 1'
#
loop_
_entity.id
_entity.type
_entity.pdbx_description
1 polymer ?
#
loop_
_entity_poly.entity_id
_entity_poly.type
_entity_poly.pdbx_seq_one_letter_code
_entity_poly.pdbx_strand_id
1 'polypeptide(L)'
;MSHTSNPKSIEEFLFVIQGGKEVGLVIAKDDEEFASFAKVMEGFDFKRSENIAGLFKSPKTYFVITGDVDKDVYDFIVQYPTGQVEIFDKKLMRSQTLSPDYKNSAIVLLVDKDNLNKIQEKGFDLLSSTGPAFQA
;
A
#
# COMPACT_ATOMS: atom_id res chain seq x y z
N MET A 1 -2.82 -24.98 8.32
CA MET A 1 -4.07 -24.76 7.55
C MET A 1 -4.51 -23.34 7.83
N SER A 2 -4.26 -22.40 6.92
CA SER A 2 -4.69 -21.01 7.08
C SER A 2 -5.99 -20.83 6.30
N HIS A 3 -7.07 -20.49 6.99
CA HIS A 3 -8.31 -20.07 6.36
C HIS A 3 -8.08 -18.69 5.74
N THR A 4 -7.68 -18.64 4.47
CA THR A 4 -7.78 -17.42 3.66
C THR A 4 -9.24 -17.23 3.28
N SER A 5 -10.06 -16.72 4.20
CA SER A 5 -11.29 -16.06 3.81
C SER A 5 -10.90 -14.78 3.08
N ASN A 6 -11.26 -14.66 1.81
CA ASN A 6 -11.23 -13.35 1.15
C ASN A 6 -12.07 -12.39 2.00
N PRO A 7 -11.51 -11.24 2.43
CA PRO A 7 -12.27 -10.28 3.22
C PRO A 7 -13.50 -9.85 2.43
N LYS A 8 -14.67 -9.89 3.08
CA LYS A 8 -15.96 -9.58 2.46
C LYS A 8 -16.21 -8.07 2.40
N SER A 9 -15.42 -7.29 3.13
CA SER A 9 -15.47 -5.84 3.13
C SER A 9 -14.08 -5.25 3.31
N ILE A 10 -13.95 -3.95 3.00
CA ILE A 10 -12.69 -3.22 3.19
C ILE A 10 -12.30 -3.17 4.68
N GLU A 11 -13.26 -3.08 5.59
CA GLU A 11 -13.00 -3.06 7.03
C GLU A 11 -12.35 -4.36 7.50
N GLU A 12 -12.88 -5.51 7.08
CA GLU A 12 -12.28 -6.82 7.35
C GLU A 12 -10.86 -6.89 6.79
N PHE A 13 -10.65 -6.38 5.58
CA PHE A 13 -9.33 -6.27 4.97
C PHE A 13 -8.36 -5.43 5.81
N LEU A 14 -8.79 -4.24 6.28
CA LEU A 14 -7.96 -3.35 7.11
C LEU A 14 -7.57 -4.00 8.44
N PHE A 15 -8.41 -4.86 9.01
CA PHE A 15 -8.06 -5.67 10.17
C PHE A 15 -7.03 -6.75 9.85
N VAL A 16 -7.14 -7.42 8.70
CA VAL A 16 -6.22 -8.50 8.29
C VAL A 16 -4.80 -7.99 8.07
N ILE A 17 -4.65 -6.81 7.47
CA ILE A 17 -3.31 -6.26 7.16
C ILE A 17 -2.61 -5.65 8.39
N GLN A 18 -3.35 -5.38 9.46
CA GLN A 18 -2.77 -4.79 10.67
C GLN A 18 -1.82 -5.80 11.32
N GLY A 19 -0.58 -5.38 11.61
CA GLY A 19 0.42 -6.33 12.09
C GLY A 19 1.21 -7.04 10.98
N GLY A 20 0.83 -6.79 9.71
CA GLY A 20 1.34 -7.51 8.54
C GLY A 20 2.76 -7.10 8.14
N LYS A 21 3.54 -8.08 7.67
CA LYS A 21 4.85 -7.86 7.04
C LYS A 21 4.76 -7.55 5.55
N GLU A 22 3.55 -7.50 5.01
CA GLU A 22 3.30 -7.26 3.60
C GLU A 22 2.50 -5.97 3.44
N VAL A 23 2.67 -5.33 2.29
CA VAL A 23 1.89 -4.17 1.91
C VAL A 23 0.54 -4.64 1.39
N GLY A 24 -0.56 -4.11 1.93
CA GLY A 24 -1.90 -4.39 1.43
C GLY A 24 -2.20 -3.65 0.14
N LEU A 25 -3.01 -4.24 -0.74
CA LEU A 25 -3.46 -3.62 -1.97
C LEU A 25 -4.99 -3.51 -1.98
N VAL A 26 -5.51 -2.32 -2.27
CA VAL A 26 -6.94 -2.06 -2.48
C VAL A 26 -7.11 -1.59 -3.92
N ILE A 27 -7.98 -2.26 -4.66
CA ILE A 27 -8.25 -2.01 -6.07
C ILE A 27 -9.68 -1.50 -6.21
N ALA A 28 -9.83 -0.22 -6.54
CA ALA A 28 -11.11 0.38 -6.87
C ALA A 28 -11.46 0.16 -8.34
N LYS A 29 -12.71 -0.12 -8.66
CA LYS A 29 -13.18 -0.29 -10.05
C LYS A 29 -13.44 1.05 -10.75
N ASP A 30 -13.76 2.10 -9.99
CA ASP A 30 -14.13 3.43 -10.46
C ASP A 30 -13.85 4.51 -9.40
N ASP A 31 -14.05 5.78 -9.76
CA ASP A 31 -13.79 6.93 -8.89
C ASP A 31 -14.70 6.98 -7.64
N GLU A 32 -15.93 6.47 -7.75
CA GLU A 32 -16.88 6.44 -6.63
C GLU A 32 -16.41 5.46 -5.56
N GLU A 33 -16.01 4.26 -5.99
CA GLU A 33 -15.45 3.24 -5.11
C GLU A 33 -14.09 3.66 -4.55
N PHE A 34 -13.26 4.32 -5.36
CA PHE A 34 -11.99 4.90 -4.91
C PHE A 34 -12.21 5.88 -3.76
N ALA A 35 -13.13 6.84 -3.93
CA ALA A 35 -13.45 7.83 -2.91
C ALA A 35 -14.05 7.17 -1.66
N SER A 36 -14.90 6.16 -1.84
CA SER A 36 -15.47 5.36 -0.76
C SER A 36 -14.39 4.67 0.08
N PHE A 37 -13.46 3.96 -0.57
CA PHE A 37 -12.36 3.25 0.10
C PHE A 37 -11.40 4.19 0.84
N ALA A 38 -11.06 5.33 0.23
CA ALA A 38 -10.28 6.38 0.89
C ALA A 38 -10.96 6.84 2.19
N LYS A 39 -12.28 7.09 2.13
CA LYS A 39 -13.06 7.55 3.27
C LYS A 39 -13.17 6.50 4.38
N VAL A 40 -13.29 5.22 4.03
CA VAL A 40 -13.28 4.13 5.02
C VAL A 40 -11.91 4.01 5.68
N MET A 41 -10.83 4.05 4.91
CA MET A 41 -9.46 4.03 5.46
C MET A 41 -9.22 5.18 6.44
N GLU A 42 -9.64 6.39 6.09
CA GLU A 42 -9.56 7.56 6.98
C GLU A 42 -10.38 7.37 8.27
N GLY A 43 -11.55 6.74 8.18
CA GLY A 43 -12.36 6.35 9.34
C GLY A 43 -11.69 5.29 10.25
N PHE A 44 -10.69 4.57 9.73
CA PHE A 44 -9.89 3.57 10.45
C PHE A 44 -8.51 4.09 10.90
N ASP A 45 -8.36 5.42 10.95
CA ASP A 45 -7.14 6.16 11.30
C ASP A 45 -5.98 6.01 10.32
N PHE A 46 -6.22 5.49 9.11
CA PHE A 46 -5.18 5.51 8.07
C PHE A 46 -4.98 6.93 7.57
N LYS A 47 -3.71 7.36 7.54
CA LYS A 47 -3.34 8.65 6.98
C LYS A 47 -2.84 8.50 5.55
N ARG A 48 -3.36 9.35 4.67
CA ARG A 48 -2.82 9.47 3.32
C ARG A 48 -1.36 9.93 3.38
N SER A 49 -0.50 9.23 2.65
CA SER A 49 0.85 9.67 2.38
C SER A 49 0.98 10.19 0.96
N GLU A 50 1.73 11.28 0.81
CA GLU A 50 2.05 11.89 -0.49
C GLU A 50 3.36 11.37 -1.09
N ASN A 51 4.11 10.55 -0.35
CA ASN A 51 5.38 9.96 -0.79
C ASN A 51 5.76 8.76 0.10
N ILE A 52 6.72 7.97 -0.35
CA ILE A 52 7.20 6.77 0.35
C ILE A 52 7.78 7.13 1.73
N ALA A 53 8.57 8.20 1.83
CA ALA A 53 9.12 8.65 3.12
C ALA A 53 8.02 8.98 4.14
N GLY A 54 6.84 9.42 3.69
CA GLY A 54 5.69 9.70 4.53
C GLY A 54 4.99 8.44 5.05
N LEU A 55 5.17 7.27 4.41
CA LEU A 55 4.51 6.02 4.81
C LEU A 55 4.90 5.59 6.23
N PHE A 56 6.08 5.98 6.69
CA PHE A 56 6.61 5.63 8.01
C PHE A 56 6.31 6.67 9.08
N LYS A 57 5.66 7.79 8.74
CA LYS A 57 5.37 8.88 9.70
C LYS A 57 4.15 8.60 10.58
N SER A 58 3.37 7.59 10.24
CA SER A 58 2.19 7.19 11.00
C SER A 58 2.08 5.67 11.02
N PRO A 59 1.52 5.07 12.07
CA PRO A 59 1.40 3.61 12.14
C PRO A 59 0.53 3.06 11.01
N LYS A 60 -0.59 3.72 10.72
CA LYS A 60 -1.50 3.34 9.64
C LYS A 60 -1.40 4.36 8.52
N THR A 61 -0.95 3.94 7.34
CA THR A 61 -0.83 4.82 6.18
C THR A 61 -1.39 4.17 4.92
N TYR A 62 -1.99 5.00 4.07
CA TYR A 62 -2.36 4.60 2.72
C TYR A 62 -1.66 5.50 1.70
N PHE A 63 -1.29 4.93 0.56
CA PHE A 63 -0.67 5.64 -0.54
C PHE A 63 -1.46 5.41 -1.81
N VAL A 64 -1.76 6.50 -2.52
CA VAL A 64 -2.48 6.44 -3.78
C VAL A 64 -1.49 6.19 -4.89
N ILE A 65 -1.68 5.08 -5.59
CA ILE A 65 -0.94 4.76 -6.80
C ILE A 65 -1.68 5.34 -8.01
N THR A 66 -0.93 6.06 -8.85
CA THR A 66 -1.42 6.55 -10.14
C THR A 66 -0.70 5.80 -11.27
N GLY A 67 -1.17 5.94 -12.51
CA GLY A 67 -0.63 5.21 -13.67
C GLY A 67 0.87 5.38 -13.92
N ASP A 68 1.53 6.37 -13.30
CA ASP A 68 2.98 6.56 -13.29
C ASP A 68 3.60 6.11 -11.95
N VAL A 69 3.59 4.80 -11.70
CA VAL A 69 4.41 4.21 -10.62
C VAL A 69 5.87 4.50 -10.89
N ASP A 70 6.51 5.20 -9.95
CA ASP A 70 7.95 5.33 -9.95
C ASP A 70 8.59 4.03 -9.45
N LYS A 71 9.82 3.79 -9.91
CA LYS A 71 10.63 2.66 -9.45
C LYS A 71 10.73 2.63 -7.92
N ASP A 72 10.76 3.81 -7.29
CA ASP A 72 10.86 3.96 -5.85
C ASP A 72 9.69 3.25 -5.13
N VAL A 73 8.44 3.38 -5.62
CA VAL A 73 7.27 2.69 -5.03
C VAL A 73 7.38 1.19 -5.18
N TYR A 74 7.80 0.69 -6.35
CA TYR A 74 7.97 -0.75 -6.57
C TYR A 74 9.09 -1.32 -5.67
N ASP A 75 10.25 -0.65 -5.63
CA ASP A 75 11.38 -1.02 -4.77
C ASP A 75 10.96 -1.01 -3.29
N PHE A 76 10.12 -0.06 -2.86
CA PHE A 76 9.55 -0.03 -1.52
C PHE A 76 8.71 -1.27 -1.22
N ILE A 77 7.80 -1.66 -2.12
CA ILE A 77 6.91 -2.82 -1.94
C ILE A 77 7.74 -4.10 -1.78
N VAL A 78 8.74 -4.28 -2.64
CA VAL A 78 9.62 -5.46 -2.63
C VAL A 78 10.50 -5.50 -1.38
N GLN A 79 10.99 -4.35 -0.92
CA GLN A 79 11.84 -4.26 0.26
C GLN A 79 11.05 -4.35 1.57
N TYR A 80 9.79 -3.93 1.60
CA TYR A 80 9.02 -3.82 2.84
C TYR A 80 9.06 -5.10 3.68
N PRO A 81 8.82 -6.32 3.15
CA PRO A 81 8.85 -7.56 3.95
C PRO A 81 10.20 -7.91 4.56
N THR A 82 11.30 -7.34 4.06
CA THR A 82 12.66 -7.63 4.55
C THR A 82 12.95 -7.01 5.92
N GLY A 83 12.15 -6.02 6.34
CA GLY A 83 12.37 -5.26 7.59
C GLY A 83 13.34 -4.10 7.44
N GLN A 84 13.89 -3.89 6.23
CA GLN A 84 14.73 -2.75 5.90
C GLN A 84 14.32 -2.22 4.53
N VAL A 85 13.97 -0.94 4.49
CA VAL A 85 13.61 -0.24 3.26
C VAL A 85 14.62 0.88 3.06
N GLU A 86 15.40 0.79 1.98
CA GLU A 86 16.21 1.90 1.52
C GLU A 86 15.39 2.79 0.58
N ILE A 87 15.30 4.08 0.92
CA ILE A 87 14.65 5.09 0.09
C ILE A 87 15.58 6.26 -0.15
N PHE A 88 15.48 6.88 -1.33
CA PHE A 88 16.16 8.14 -1.61
C PHE A 88 15.27 9.32 -1.25
N ASP A 89 15.60 10.04 -0.18
CA ASP A 89 14.89 11.25 0.20
C ASP A 89 15.31 12.40 -0.73
N LYS A 90 14.46 12.67 -1.73
CA LYS A 90 14.67 13.75 -2.71
C LYS A 90 14.70 15.15 -2.09
N LYS A 91 14.15 15.35 -0.88
CA LYS A 91 14.21 16.65 -0.18
C LYS A 91 15.55 16.85 0.51
N LEU A 92 16.07 15.78 1.14
CA LEU A 92 17.35 15.81 1.85
C LEU A 92 18.54 15.39 0.96
N MET A 93 18.27 15.00 -0.29
CA MET A 93 19.24 14.51 -1.28
C MET A 93 20.14 13.41 -0.72
N ARG A 94 19.57 12.46 0.03
CA ARG A 94 20.30 11.37 0.68
C ARG A 94 19.49 10.08 0.77
N SER A 95 20.17 8.94 0.71
CA SER A 95 19.57 7.65 1.07
C SER A 95 19.25 7.59 2.56
N GLN A 96 18.14 6.94 2.90
CA GLN A 96 17.74 6.63 4.26
C GLN A 96 17.31 5.18 4.32
N THR A 97 17.75 4.48 5.36
CA THR A 97 17.26 3.14 5.68
C THR A 97 16.22 3.25 6.78
N LEU A 98 15.03 2.74 6.51
CA LEU A 98 13.90 2.72 7.43
C LEU A 98 13.56 1.28 7.80
N SER A 99 13.18 1.06 9.05
CA SER A 99 12.72 -0.24 9.54
C SER A 99 11.25 -0.14 9.96
N PRO A 100 10.33 -0.88 9.31
CA PRO A 100 8.93 -0.91 9.70
C PRO A 100 8.72 -1.45 11.11
N ASP A 101 7.84 -0.82 11.91
CA ASP A 101 7.31 -1.41 13.15
C ASP A 101 6.06 -2.24 12.85
N TYR A 102 6.27 -3.45 12.33
CA TYR A 102 5.18 -4.31 11.88
C TYR A 102 4.09 -4.53 12.93
N LYS A 103 4.42 -4.57 14.23
CA LYS A 103 3.45 -4.86 15.28
C LYS A 103 2.33 -3.83 15.35
N ASN A 104 2.65 -2.58 15.03
CA ASN A 104 1.75 -1.46 15.16
C ASN A 104 1.45 -0.78 13.82
N SER A 105 2.11 -1.20 12.74
CA SER A 105 1.95 -0.59 11.42
C SER A 105 1.03 -1.35 10.48
N ALA A 106 0.42 -0.61 9.57
CA ALA A 106 -0.31 -1.12 8.42
C ALA A 106 -0.11 -0.16 7.24
N ILE A 107 0.27 -0.70 6.09
CA ILE A 107 0.47 0.08 4.87
C ILE A 107 -0.44 -0.47 3.78
N VAL A 108 -1.23 0.43 3.18
CA VAL A 108 -2.14 0.11 2.08
C VAL A 108 -1.78 0.91 0.84
N LEU A 109 -1.82 0.25 -0.31
CA LEU A 109 -1.82 0.90 -1.61
C LEU A 109 -3.25 0.95 -2.11
N LEU A 110 -3.69 2.13 -2.53
CA LEU A 110 -4.98 2.32 -3.17
C LEU A 110 -4.74 2.66 -4.64
N VAL A 111 -5.33 1.88 -5.54
CA VAL A 111 -5.20 2.06 -6.99
C VAL A 111 -6.56 1.84 -7.63
N ASP A 112 -6.89 2.60 -8.67
CA ASP A 112 -8.00 2.24 -9.54
C ASP A 112 -7.58 1.20 -10.59
N LYS A 113 -8.56 0.48 -11.13
CA LYS A 113 -8.33 -0.61 -12.08
C LYS A 113 -7.62 -0.15 -13.36
N ASP A 114 -7.93 1.04 -13.85
CA ASP A 114 -7.32 1.58 -15.07
C ASP A 114 -5.83 1.88 -14.87
N ASN A 115 -5.47 2.45 -13.73
CA ASN A 115 -4.09 2.71 -13.35
C ASN A 115 -3.34 1.41 -13.07
N LEU A 116 -3.96 0.43 -12.41
CA LEU A 116 -3.35 -0.89 -12.21
C LEU A 116 -2.99 -1.55 -13.56
N ASN A 117 -3.89 -1.51 -14.54
CA ASN A 117 -3.61 -2.06 -15.87
C ASN A 117 -2.42 -1.35 -16.55
N LYS A 118 -2.39 -0.01 -16.51
CA LYS A 118 -1.26 0.77 -17.07
C LYS A 118 0.08 0.42 -16.43
N ILE A 119 0.08 0.15 -15.12
CA ILE A 119 1.28 -0.23 -14.38
C ILE A 119 1.76 -1.63 -14.78
N GLN A 120 0.83 -2.57 -14.96
CA GLN A 120 1.12 -3.91 -15.44
C GLN A 120 1.66 -3.91 -16.88
N GLU A 121 1.10 -3.07 -17.75
CA GLU A 121 1.60 -2.88 -19.12
C GLU A 121 3.03 -2.34 -19.17
N LYS A 122 3.44 -1.57 -18.15
CA LYS A 122 4.84 -1.12 -17.97
C LYS A 122 5.77 -2.21 -17.42
N GLY A 123 5.25 -3.39 -17.09
CA GLY A 123 6.01 -4.53 -16.59
C GLY A 123 6.14 -4.60 -15.06
N PHE A 124 5.44 -3.75 -14.30
CA PHE A 124 5.42 -3.82 -12.85
C PHE A 124 4.27 -4.72 -12.38
N ASP A 125 4.61 -5.87 -11.81
CA ASP A 125 3.63 -6.79 -11.24
C ASP A 125 3.31 -6.44 -9.78
N LEU A 126 2.41 -5.47 -9.59
CA LEU A 126 1.96 -5.09 -8.24
C LEU A 126 1.23 -6.22 -7.52
N LEU A 127 0.40 -6.99 -8.23
CA LEU A 127 -0.41 -8.05 -7.63
C LEU A 127 0.45 -9.12 -6.95
N SER A 128 1.54 -9.54 -7.60
CA SER A 128 2.47 -10.53 -7.03
C SER A 128 3.46 -9.94 -6.02
N SER A 129 3.64 -8.62 -6.01
CA SER A 129 4.62 -7.95 -5.13
C SER A 129 3.98 -7.49 -3.81
N THR A 130 2.66 -7.31 -3.77
CA THR A 130 1.90 -6.99 -2.56
C THR A 130 1.42 -8.25 -1.84
N GLY A 131 1.00 -8.10 -0.58
CA GLY A 131 0.39 -9.18 0.20
C GLY A 131 -1.10 -9.30 -0.08
N PRO A 132 -1.97 -9.22 0.95
CA PRO A 132 -3.41 -9.28 0.75
C PRO A 132 -3.90 -8.20 -0.22
N ALA A 133 -4.75 -8.60 -1.16
CA ALA A 133 -5.45 -7.70 -2.06
C ALA A 133 -6.95 -7.71 -1.78
N PHE A 134 -7.59 -6.56 -1.86
CA PHE A 134 -9.05 -6.40 -1.75
C PHE A 134 -9.60 -5.67 -2.98
N GLN A 135 -10.70 -6.20 -3.49
CA GLN A 135 -11.54 -5.64 -4.53
C GLN A 135 -12.99 -6.04 -4.21
N ALA A 136 -13.93 -5.10 -4.38
CA ALA A 136 -15.36 -5.33 -4.14
C ALA A 136 -16.08 -5.90 -5.37
#